data_AF-A0A959WR01-F1
#
_entry.id   AF-A0A959WR01-F1
#
_cell.length_a   1.000
_cell.length_b   1.000
_cell.length_c   1.000
_cell.angle_alpha   90.00
_cell.angle_beta   90.00
_cell.angle_gamma   90.00
#
_symmetry.space_group_name_H-M   'P 1'
#
loop_
_entity.id
_entity.type
_entity.pdbx_description
1 polymer ?
#
loop_
_entity_poly.entity_id
_entity_poly.type
_entity_poly.pdbx_seq_one_letter_code
_entity_poly.pdbx_strand_id
1 'polypeptide(L)'
;MEAERGSASVEHAALVLLAALVAAAAVALVAIGPEKRDGSLAAAIAFKQRCAVRYPDPCWQDPLTEAYGRALAGAVRALAPAPEARLGPGGTAIVGVDYRRCRQPSCAAPASPRLTTANRRTTAFTSIRDDRRAGGTVTIDYWVYRPTIGWERITRTVDAGDIAAYAKTPLLDSADPALVPLETLLGRDDARFRSGEEPPWRGLIESRWGR
;
A
#
# COMPACT_ATOMS: atom_id res chain seq x y z
N MET A 1 -9.17 16.70 60.89
CA MET A 1 -8.51 16.15 59.69
C MET A 1 -9.19 14.83 59.38
N GLU A 2 -10.34 14.90 58.74
CA GLU A 2 -11.14 13.73 58.34
C GLU A 2 -11.08 13.64 56.82
N ALA A 3 -10.55 12.53 56.34
CA ALA A 3 -10.40 12.25 54.92
C ALA A 3 -11.71 11.66 54.38
N GLU A 4 -12.47 12.45 53.63
CA GLU A 4 -13.54 11.95 52.77
C GLU A 4 -12.93 11.05 51.70
N ARG A 5 -13.05 9.73 51.90
CA ARG A 5 -12.80 8.75 50.84
C ARG A 5 -14.07 8.67 49.99
N GLY A 6 -14.09 9.42 48.90
CA GLY A 6 -15.12 9.31 47.86
C GLY A 6 -15.04 7.94 47.18
N SER A 7 -15.73 6.94 47.73
CA SER A 7 -16.01 5.69 47.01
C SER A 7 -17.14 5.98 46.03
N ALA A 8 -16.82 6.38 44.81
CA ALA A 8 -17.77 6.23 43.71
C ALA A 8 -18.06 4.72 43.59
N SER A 9 -19.23 4.29 44.07
CA SER A 9 -19.59 2.87 44.06
C SER A 9 -19.55 2.38 42.61
N VAL A 10 -19.10 1.14 42.41
CA VAL A 10 -18.98 0.51 41.08
C VAL A 10 -20.31 0.58 40.30
N GLU A 11 -21.42 0.67 41.03
CA GLU A 11 -22.77 0.85 40.52
C GLU A 11 -22.96 2.21 39.83
N HIS A 12 -22.41 3.30 40.38
CA HIS A 12 -22.47 4.61 39.75
C HIS A 12 -21.66 4.65 38.45
N ALA A 13 -20.48 4.01 38.44
CA ALA A 13 -19.68 3.88 37.22
C ALA A 13 -20.41 3.06 36.16
N ALA A 14 -21.05 1.94 36.55
CA ALA A 14 -21.83 1.10 35.66
C ALA A 14 -23.07 1.83 35.10
N LEU A 15 -23.75 2.62 35.93
CA LEU A 15 -24.96 3.35 35.54
C LEU A 15 -24.64 4.51 34.59
N VAL A 16 -23.53 5.22 34.83
CA VAL A 16 -23.02 6.24 33.91
C VAL A 16 -22.59 5.62 32.58
N LEU A 17 -21.91 4.45 32.61
CA LEU A 17 -21.51 3.74 31.39
C LEU A 17 -22.72 3.27 30.58
N LEU A 18 -23.75 2.74 31.25
CA LEU A 18 -24.99 2.31 30.62
C LEU A 18 -25.74 3.50 30.00
N ALA A 19 -25.85 4.62 30.71
CA ALA A 19 -26.47 5.83 30.19
C ALA A 19 -25.73 6.36 28.95
N ALA A 20 -24.39 6.33 28.96
CA ALA A 20 -23.59 6.72 27.80
C ALA A 20 -23.81 5.79 26.59
N LEU A 21 -23.91 4.47 26.81
CA LEU A 21 -24.19 3.49 25.75
C LEU A 21 -25.59 3.66 25.15
N VAL A 22 -26.61 3.89 26.00
CA VAL A 22 -27.99 4.14 25.55
C VAL A 22 -28.06 5.44 24.73
N ALA A 23 -27.39 6.51 25.19
CA ALA A 23 -27.32 7.76 24.46
C ALA A 23 -26.62 7.58 23.09
N ALA A 24 -25.51 6.84 23.05
CA ALA A 24 -24.81 6.54 21.79
C ALA A 24 -25.67 5.72 20.83
N ALA A 25 -26.41 4.73 21.33
CA ALA A 25 -27.34 3.91 20.53
C ALA A 25 -28.50 4.75 19.98
N ALA A 26 -29.07 5.64 20.78
CA ALA A 26 -30.12 6.56 20.34
C ALA A 26 -29.64 7.51 19.24
N VAL A 27 -28.44 8.08 19.38
CA VAL A 27 -27.83 8.92 18.34
C VAL A 27 -27.58 8.13 17.06
N ALA A 28 -27.10 6.88 17.17
CA ALA A 28 -26.89 6.02 16.01
C ALA A 28 -28.21 5.72 15.28
N LEU A 29 -29.29 5.44 16.01
CA LEU A 29 -30.61 5.18 15.43
C LEU A 29 -31.21 6.40 14.72
N VAL A 30 -30.96 7.62 15.21
CA VAL A 30 -31.45 8.86 14.58
C VAL A 30 -30.59 9.26 13.37
N ALA A 31 -29.29 8.97 13.39
CA ALA A 31 -28.38 9.32 12.30
C ALA A 31 -28.45 8.40 11.07
N ILE A 32 -28.99 7.18 11.23
CA ILE A 32 -29.07 6.18 10.15
C ILE A 32 -30.47 6.21 9.54
N GLY A 33 -30.69 7.16 8.63
CA GLY A 33 -31.81 7.08 7.69
C GLY A 33 -31.67 5.84 6.78
N PRO A 34 -32.77 5.24 6.31
CA PRO A 34 -32.78 3.96 5.58
C PRO A 34 -31.99 3.97 4.25
N GLU A 35 -31.57 5.14 3.75
CA GLU A 35 -30.88 5.28 2.47
C GLU A 35 -29.36 5.52 2.54
N LYS A 36 -28.75 5.68 3.72
CA LYS A 36 -27.30 5.95 3.83
C LYS A 36 -26.57 4.89 4.62
N ARG A 37 -26.58 3.66 4.10
CA ARG A 37 -25.66 2.60 4.53
C ARG A 37 -24.36 2.68 3.75
N ASP A 38 -23.72 3.85 3.75
CA ASP A 38 -22.36 3.96 3.26
C ASP A 38 -21.43 3.45 4.35
N GLY A 39 -20.94 2.22 4.20
CA GLY A 39 -19.84 1.66 5.00
C GLY A 39 -18.53 2.46 4.92
N SER A 40 -18.55 3.63 4.28
CA SER A 40 -17.43 4.53 4.09
C SER A 40 -16.88 5.07 5.41
N LEU A 41 -17.73 5.35 6.40
CA LEU A 41 -17.27 5.82 7.71
C LEU A 41 -16.57 4.71 8.50
N ALA A 42 -17.16 3.52 8.58
CA ALA A 42 -16.55 2.38 9.24
C ALA A 42 -15.25 1.94 8.53
N ALA A 43 -15.24 1.98 7.19
CA ALA A 43 -14.03 1.75 6.40
C ALA A 43 -12.96 2.83 6.64
N ALA A 44 -13.35 4.11 6.72
CA ALA A 44 -12.43 5.22 7.00
C ALA A 44 -11.85 5.14 8.42
N ILE A 45 -12.64 4.75 9.41
CA ILE A 45 -12.18 4.52 10.79
C ILE A 45 -11.23 3.32 10.85
N ALA A 46 -11.59 2.19 10.25
CA ALA A 46 -10.71 1.02 10.19
C ALA A 46 -9.41 1.32 9.41
N PHE A 47 -9.49 2.13 8.36
CA PHE A 47 -8.34 2.63 7.60
C PHE A 47 -7.44 3.50 8.48
N LYS A 48 -8.00 4.49 9.20
CA LYS A 48 -7.27 5.34 10.16
C LYS A 48 -6.66 4.59 11.35
N GLN A 49 -7.26 3.49 11.79
CA GLN A 49 -6.68 2.66 12.86
C GLN A 49 -5.50 1.80 12.35
N ARG A 50 -5.60 1.21 11.15
CA ARG A 50 -4.48 0.44 10.55
C ARG A 50 -3.28 1.34 10.20
N CYS A 51 -3.60 2.54 9.77
CA CYS A 51 -2.72 3.68 9.57
C CYS A 51 -1.75 3.94 10.72
N ALA A 52 -2.25 4.06 11.95
CA ALA A 52 -1.44 4.42 13.13
C ALA A 52 -0.41 3.34 13.51
N VAL A 53 -0.64 2.09 13.09
CA VAL A 53 0.26 0.95 13.36
C VAL A 53 1.34 0.80 12.30
N ARG A 54 1.15 1.35 11.09
CA ARG A 54 2.14 1.35 10.00
C ARG A 54 2.99 2.61 10.05
N TYR A 55 3.89 2.68 11.02
CA TYR A 55 5.01 3.63 10.98
C TYR A 55 6.06 3.13 9.95
N PRO A 56 6.69 3.98 9.12
CA PRO A 56 6.69 5.45 9.12
C PRO A 56 5.96 6.14 7.95
N ASP A 57 5.17 5.43 7.12
CA ASP A 57 4.63 6.01 5.87
C ASP A 57 3.28 6.75 6.07
N PRO A 58 3.05 7.91 5.40
CA PRO A 58 1.81 8.70 5.51
C PRO A 58 0.57 7.95 5.01
N CYS A 59 -0.10 7.30 5.94
CA CYS A 59 -1.16 6.36 5.65
C CYS A 59 -2.49 7.00 5.16
N TRP A 60 -2.61 8.33 5.16
CA TRP A 60 -3.86 9.03 4.81
C TRP A 60 -4.13 9.10 3.31
N GLN A 61 -3.12 8.83 2.49
CA GLN A 61 -3.22 8.77 1.03
C GLN A 61 -2.65 7.45 0.53
N ASP A 62 -3.23 6.94 -0.54
CA ASP A 62 -2.66 5.80 -1.26
C ASP A 62 -1.20 6.13 -1.66
N PRO A 63 -0.22 5.22 -1.48
CA PRO A 63 1.19 5.49 -1.71
C PRO A 63 1.51 5.99 -3.13
N LEU A 64 0.75 5.54 -4.15
CA LEU A 64 0.93 6.01 -5.52
C LEU A 64 0.45 7.45 -5.68
N THR A 65 -0.64 7.80 -5.00
CA THR A 65 -1.16 9.19 -5.02
C THR A 65 -0.19 10.14 -4.34
N GLU A 66 0.41 9.73 -3.23
CA GLU A 66 1.46 10.50 -2.57
C GLU A 66 2.70 10.69 -3.47
N ALA A 67 3.15 9.61 -4.11
CA ALA A 67 4.33 9.64 -4.95
C ALA A 67 4.12 10.39 -6.28
N TYR A 68 2.96 10.23 -6.93
CA TYR A 68 2.77 10.63 -8.34
C TYR A 68 1.59 11.58 -8.56
N GLY A 69 0.76 11.81 -7.55
CA GLY A 69 -0.53 12.47 -7.70
C GLY A 69 -1.61 11.55 -8.29
N ARG A 70 -2.88 11.94 -8.12
CA ARG A 70 -4.03 11.06 -8.37
C ARG A 70 -4.13 10.53 -9.80
N ALA A 71 -3.88 11.38 -10.80
CA ALA A 71 -4.04 11.02 -12.20
C ALA A 71 -3.01 9.97 -12.64
N LEU A 72 -1.72 10.21 -12.35
CA LEU A 72 -0.65 9.26 -12.64
C LEU A 72 -0.78 7.98 -11.82
N ALA A 73 -1.18 8.06 -10.55
CA ALA A 73 -1.47 6.88 -9.73
C ALA A 73 -2.51 5.96 -10.39
N GLY A 74 -3.55 6.55 -11.01
CA GLY A 74 -4.55 5.82 -11.78
C GLY A 74 -3.96 5.09 -12.99
N ALA A 75 -3.09 5.74 -13.75
CA ALA A 75 -2.37 5.12 -14.88
C ALA A 75 -1.43 4.00 -14.44
N VAL A 76 -0.66 4.21 -13.36
CA VAL A 76 0.23 3.22 -12.77
C VAL A 76 -0.53 1.98 -12.29
N ARG A 77 -1.74 2.15 -11.73
CA ARG A 77 -2.58 1.01 -11.36
C ARG A 77 -3.19 0.32 -12.58
N ALA A 78 -3.71 1.07 -13.55
CA ALA A 78 -4.37 0.50 -14.72
C ALA A 78 -3.42 -0.34 -15.60
N LEU A 79 -2.16 0.08 -15.68
CA LEU A 79 -1.16 -0.52 -16.54
C LEU A 79 -0.23 -1.50 -15.80
N ALA A 80 -0.55 -1.82 -14.54
CA ALA A 80 0.24 -2.73 -13.74
C ALA A 80 0.28 -4.13 -14.38
N PRO A 81 1.47 -4.76 -14.45
CA PRO A 81 1.58 -6.12 -14.97
C PRO A 81 0.90 -7.13 -14.03
N ALA A 82 0.36 -8.20 -14.61
CA ALA A 82 -0.14 -9.31 -13.82
C ALA A 82 0.98 -9.96 -12.98
N PRO A 83 0.69 -10.46 -11.77
CA PRO A 83 1.68 -11.11 -10.92
C PRO A 83 1.98 -12.53 -11.42
N GLU A 84 2.76 -12.63 -12.49
CA GLU A 84 3.15 -13.91 -13.10
C GLU A 84 4.20 -14.62 -12.24
N ALA A 85 4.19 -15.95 -12.25
CA ALA A 85 5.25 -16.77 -11.64
C ALA A 85 6.33 -17.10 -12.69
N ARG A 86 7.60 -17.18 -12.25
CA ARG A 86 8.74 -17.61 -13.08
C ARG A 86 9.46 -18.76 -12.39
N LEU A 87 10.00 -19.69 -13.16
CA LEU A 87 10.81 -20.78 -12.61
C LEU A 87 12.17 -20.22 -12.18
N GLY A 88 12.52 -20.39 -10.89
CA GLY A 88 13.85 -20.09 -10.39
C GLY A 88 14.86 -21.20 -10.72
N PRO A 89 16.16 -20.99 -10.45
CA PRO A 89 17.21 -21.97 -10.72
C PRO A 89 16.97 -23.36 -10.09
N GLY A 90 16.25 -23.42 -8.97
CA GLY A 90 15.86 -24.68 -8.31
C GLY A 90 14.56 -25.30 -8.84
N GLY A 91 14.04 -24.87 -10.00
CA GLY A 91 12.80 -25.38 -10.60
C GLY A 91 11.51 -24.97 -9.88
N THR A 92 11.60 -24.20 -8.79
CA THR A 92 10.44 -23.70 -8.06
C THR A 92 9.88 -22.46 -8.74
N ALA A 93 8.57 -22.44 -9.00
CA ALA A 93 7.88 -21.25 -9.47
C ALA A 93 7.86 -20.19 -8.35
N ILE A 94 8.30 -18.97 -8.64
CA ILE A 94 8.34 -17.85 -7.69
C ILE A 94 7.70 -16.60 -8.28
N VAL A 95 6.96 -15.87 -7.45
CA VAL A 95 6.28 -14.61 -7.80
C VAL A 95 7.10 -13.37 -7.39
N GLY A 96 6.75 -12.21 -7.93
CA GLY A 96 7.32 -10.93 -7.51
C GLY A 96 6.96 -10.59 -6.07
N VAL A 97 7.93 -10.20 -5.25
CA VAL A 97 7.76 -9.94 -3.82
C VAL A 97 8.49 -8.67 -3.36
N ASP A 98 8.06 -8.13 -2.22
CA ASP A 98 8.79 -7.06 -1.55
C ASP A 98 10.12 -7.58 -0.98
N TYR A 99 11.24 -7.14 -1.56
CA TYR A 99 12.59 -7.55 -1.16
C TYR A 99 12.91 -7.22 0.31
N ARG A 100 12.21 -6.26 0.91
CA ARG A 100 12.38 -5.89 2.32
C ARG A 100 11.80 -6.95 3.26
N ARG A 101 10.87 -7.77 2.75
CA ARG A 101 10.13 -8.79 3.52
C ARG A 101 10.45 -10.22 3.10
N CYS A 102 10.91 -10.43 1.87
CA CYS A 102 11.19 -11.75 1.32
C CYS A 102 12.40 -11.72 0.37
N ARG A 103 13.45 -12.49 0.71
CA ARG A 103 14.70 -12.63 -0.06
C ARG A 103 15.12 -14.09 -0.29
N GLN A 104 14.18 -15.02 -0.11
CA GLN A 104 14.41 -16.44 -0.28
C GLN A 104 13.34 -17.03 -1.20
N PRO A 105 13.67 -18.03 -2.04
CA PRO A 105 12.68 -18.63 -2.94
C PRO A 105 11.45 -19.18 -2.22
N SER A 106 11.65 -19.78 -1.04
CA SER A 106 10.57 -20.39 -0.24
C SER A 106 9.48 -19.40 0.17
N CYS A 107 9.82 -18.14 0.48
CA CYS A 107 8.81 -17.13 0.82
C CYS A 107 8.13 -16.50 -0.40
N ALA A 108 8.65 -16.75 -1.61
CA ALA A 108 8.16 -16.25 -2.88
C ALA A 108 7.37 -17.30 -3.67
N ALA A 109 7.18 -18.51 -3.15
CA ALA A 109 6.36 -19.53 -3.79
C ALA A 109 4.88 -19.08 -3.85
N PRO A 110 4.20 -19.18 -5.01
CA PRO A 110 2.83 -18.70 -5.16
C PRO A 110 1.84 -19.58 -4.40
N ALA A 111 0.87 -18.96 -3.73
CA ALA A 111 -0.34 -19.62 -3.23
C ALA A 111 -1.58 -19.18 -4.00
N SER A 112 -1.60 -17.93 -4.48
CA SER A 112 -2.62 -17.36 -5.35
C SER A 112 -2.01 -16.19 -6.15
N PRO A 113 -2.73 -15.56 -7.09
CA PRO A 113 -2.26 -14.34 -7.76
C PRO A 113 -1.92 -13.21 -6.78
N ARG A 114 -2.56 -13.20 -5.60
CA ARG A 114 -2.39 -12.19 -4.56
C ARG A 114 -1.28 -12.51 -3.56
N LEU A 115 -1.18 -13.78 -3.18
CA LEU A 115 -0.39 -14.19 -2.02
C LEU A 115 0.63 -15.29 -2.35
N THR A 116 1.74 -15.25 -1.64
CA THR A 116 2.68 -16.38 -1.53
C THR A 116 2.23 -17.35 -0.44
N THR A 117 2.80 -18.56 -0.43
CA THR A 117 2.59 -19.56 0.63
C THR A 117 3.05 -19.07 2.00
N ALA A 118 3.98 -18.11 2.05
CA ALA A 118 4.42 -17.42 3.27
C ALA A 118 3.57 -16.18 3.63
N ASN A 119 2.35 -16.08 3.08
CA ASN A 119 1.42 -14.97 3.30
C ASN A 119 2.05 -13.59 3.00
N ARG A 120 2.87 -13.51 1.94
CA ARG A 120 3.37 -12.25 1.39
C ARG A 120 2.53 -11.84 0.20
N ARG A 121 2.35 -10.53 -0.01
CA ARG A 121 1.67 -10.04 -1.21
C ARG A 121 2.59 -10.11 -2.41
N THR A 122 2.03 -10.43 -3.57
CA THR A 122 2.70 -10.18 -4.85
C THR A 122 2.94 -8.68 -4.99
N THR A 123 4.14 -8.28 -5.39
CA THR A 123 4.59 -6.89 -5.34
C THR A 123 5.34 -6.52 -6.61
N ALA A 124 5.09 -5.32 -7.12
CA ALA A 124 5.95 -4.64 -8.09
C ALA A 124 6.31 -3.26 -7.53
N PHE A 125 7.57 -2.89 -7.64
CA PHE A 125 8.01 -1.54 -7.32
C PHE A 125 7.82 -0.65 -8.54
N THR A 126 7.54 0.63 -8.37
CA THR A 126 7.26 1.54 -9.48
C THR A 126 8.22 2.72 -9.47
N SER A 127 8.54 3.23 -10.65
CA SER A 127 9.19 4.53 -10.80
C SER A 127 8.69 5.25 -12.04
N ILE A 128 8.70 6.58 -12.01
CA ILE A 128 8.22 7.43 -13.10
C ILE A 128 9.33 8.37 -13.58
N ARG A 129 9.48 8.44 -14.90
CA ARG A 129 10.16 9.56 -15.57
C ARG A 129 9.12 10.40 -16.32
N ASP A 130 8.96 11.65 -15.91
CA ASP A 130 7.97 12.57 -16.47
C ASP A 130 8.66 13.56 -17.42
N ASP A 131 8.62 13.24 -18.72
CA ASP A 131 9.23 14.04 -19.78
C ASP A 131 8.23 15.04 -20.40
N ARG A 132 7.04 15.23 -19.80
CA ARG A 132 5.97 16.09 -20.35
C ARG A 132 6.36 17.56 -20.49
N ARG A 133 7.27 18.05 -19.64
CA ARG A 133 7.79 19.43 -19.76
C ARG A 133 8.60 19.66 -21.03
N ALA A 134 9.10 18.60 -21.66
CA ALA A 134 9.82 18.64 -22.93
C ALA A 134 8.92 18.27 -24.13
N GLY A 135 7.59 18.42 -24.00
CA GLY A 135 6.62 18.03 -25.03
C GLY A 135 6.39 16.51 -25.12
N GLY A 136 6.82 15.75 -24.10
CA GLY A 136 6.93 14.30 -24.14
C GLY A 136 5.84 13.52 -23.41
N THR A 137 6.12 12.22 -23.30
CA THR A 137 5.31 11.20 -22.62
C THR A 137 5.76 11.03 -21.17
N VAL A 138 5.03 10.21 -20.41
CA VAL A 138 5.45 9.72 -19.10
C VAL A 138 5.85 8.25 -19.25
N THR A 139 7.05 7.92 -18.77
CA THR A 139 7.52 6.53 -18.69
C THR A 139 7.26 5.99 -17.30
N ILE A 140 6.57 4.85 -17.21
CA ILE A 140 6.29 4.11 -15.99
C ILE A 140 7.08 2.80 -16.03
N ASP A 141 8.03 2.65 -15.12
CA ASP A 141 8.79 1.41 -14.95
C ASP A 141 8.24 0.61 -13.76
N TYR A 142 7.95 -0.67 -13.98
CA TYR A 142 7.63 -1.64 -12.94
C TYR A 142 8.82 -2.57 -12.75
N TRP A 143 9.29 -2.66 -11.52
CA TRP A 143 10.42 -3.47 -11.11
C TRP A 143 9.94 -4.63 -10.25
N VAL A 144 10.07 -5.85 -10.77
CA VAL A 144 9.59 -7.07 -10.12
C VAL A 144 10.80 -7.84 -9.60
N TYR A 145 10.94 -7.90 -8.27
CA TYR A 145 12.01 -8.67 -7.62
C TYR A 145 11.57 -10.10 -7.34
N ARG A 146 12.40 -11.07 -7.77
CA ARG A 146 12.24 -12.50 -7.52
C ARG A 146 13.54 -13.04 -6.93
N PRO A 147 13.55 -13.53 -5.68
CA PRO A 147 14.75 -14.08 -5.06
C PRO A 147 15.40 -15.14 -5.96
N THR A 148 16.73 -15.16 -6.08
CA THR A 148 17.53 -16.06 -6.94
C THR A 148 17.36 -15.90 -8.46
N ILE A 149 16.41 -15.09 -8.93
CA ILE A 149 16.30 -14.69 -10.35
C ILE A 149 16.81 -13.24 -10.53
N GLY A 150 16.50 -12.36 -9.58
CA GLY A 150 16.87 -10.94 -9.63
C GLY A 150 15.69 -10.05 -9.98
N TRP A 151 15.97 -8.99 -10.74
CA TRP A 151 15.03 -7.91 -11.05
C TRP A 151 14.58 -7.96 -12.52
N GLU A 152 13.27 -7.95 -12.74
CA GLU A 152 12.64 -7.80 -14.05
C GLU A 152 12.10 -6.37 -14.18
N ARG A 153 12.43 -5.67 -15.26
CA ARG A 153 11.86 -4.35 -15.59
C ARG A 153 10.80 -4.49 -16.67
N ILE A 154 9.63 -3.95 -16.41
CA ILE A 154 8.54 -3.82 -17.38
C ILE A 154 8.26 -2.33 -17.56
N THR A 155 8.38 -1.82 -18.78
CA THR A 155 8.20 -0.40 -19.09
C THR A 155 6.88 -0.17 -19.80
N ARG A 156 6.20 0.93 -19.45
CA ARG A 156 5.01 1.46 -20.13
C ARG A 156 5.23 2.94 -20.41
N THR A 157 4.76 3.39 -21.56
CA THR A 157 4.81 4.80 -21.94
C THR A 157 3.39 5.26 -22.15
N VAL A 158 3.04 6.39 -21.54
CA VAL A 158 1.70 6.99 -21.63
C VAL A 158 1.78 8.44 -22.02
N ASP A 159 0.80 8.91 -22.78
CA ASP A 159 0.65 10.33 -23.07
C ASP A 159 -0.37 11.01 -22.13
N ALA A 160 -0.65 12.29 -22.36
CA ALA A 160 -1.60 13.05 -21.55
C ALA A 160 -3.04 12.52 -21.66
N GLY A 161 -3.43 11.99 -22.83
CA GLY A 161 -4.75 11.40 -23.07
C GLY A 161 -4.93 10.11 -22.28
N ASP A 162 -3.93 9.22 -22.31
CA ASP A 162 -3.89 8.01 -21.50
C ASP A 162 -4.01 8.32 -20.00
N ILE A 163 -3.24 9.29 -19.51
CA ILE A 163 -3.29 9.70 -18.10
C ILE A 163 -4.68 10.19 -17.71
N ALA A 164 -5.33 10.97 -18.56
CA ALA A 164 -6.70 11.43 -18.33
C ALA A 164 -7.70 10.27 -18.32
N ALA A 165 -7.56 9.32 -19.25
CA ALA A 165 -8.41 8.13 -19.33
C ALA A 165 -8.30 7.25 -18.08
N TYR A 166 -7.10 7.07 -17.54
CA TYR A 166 -6.86 6.24 -16.36
C TYR A 166 -6.99 6.99 -15.03
N ALA A 167 -7.23 8.30 -15.02
CA ALA A 167 -7.28 9.10 -13.79
C ALA A 167 -8.32 8.60 -12.77
N LYS A 168 -9.39 7.94 -13.24
CA LYS A 168 -10.47 7.40 -12.41
C LYS A 168 -10.24 5.95 -11.95
N THR A 169 -9.16 5.30 -12.38
CA THR A 169 -8.85 3.92 -11.99
C THR A 169 -8.84 3.79 -10.46
N PRO A 170 -9.60 2.85 -9.87
CA PRO A 170 -9.63 2.65 -8.42
C PRO A 170 -8.28 2.22 -7.85
N LEU A 171 -7.86 2.84 -6.75
CA LEU A 171 -6.61 2.52 -6.03
C LEU A 171 -6.96 1.69 -4.79
N LEU A 172 -7.35 0.44 -5.02
CA LEU A 172 -7.75 -0.46 -3.94
C LEU A 172 -6.51 -1.09 -3.29
N ASP A 173 -6.46 -1.07 -1.95
CA ASP A 173 -5.43 -1.80 -1.19
C ASP A 173 -5.38 -3.30 -1.52
N SER A 174 -6.53 -3.86 -1.94
CA SER A 174 -6.67 -5.26 -2.33
C SER A 174 -6.24 -5.56 -3.76
N ALA A 175 -5.95 -4.55 -4.59
CA ALA A 175 -5.55 -4.75 -5.98
C ALA A 175 -4.14 -5.32 -6.07
N ASP A 176 -3.95 -6.27 -6.98
CA ASP A 176 -2.70 -7.00 -7.15
C ASP A 176 -2.05 -6.69 -8.51
N PRO A 177 -0.71 -6.59 -8.57
CA PRO A 177 0.21 -6.65 -7.43
C PRO A 177 0.07 -5.45 -6.49
N ALA A 178 0.60 -5.58 -5.27
CA ALA A 178 0.91 -4.42 -4.44
C ALA A 178 1.92 -3.55 -5.19
N LEU A 179 1.64 -2.25 -5.31
CA LEU A 179 2.52 -1.31 -6.01
C LEU A 179 3.23 -0.43 -4.98
N VAL A 180 4.56 -0.38 -5.06
CA VAL A 180 5.41 0.35 -4.11
C VAL A 180 6.22 1.40 -4.87
N PRO A 181 5.89 2.70 -4.73
CA PRO A 181 6.65 3.77 -5.37
C PRO A 181 8.06 3.85 -4.80
N LEU A 182 9.07 3.78 -5.66
CA LEU A 182 10.46 3.87 -5.23
C LEU A 182 10.81 5.29 -4.77
N GLU A 183 10.24 6.33 -5.37
CA GLU A 183 10.50 7.74 -5.08
C GLU A 183 10.20 8.11 -3.62
N THR A 184 9.22 7.46 -3.00
CA THR A 184 8.83 7.67 -1.59
C THR A 184 9.28 6.54 -0.66
N LEU A 185 9.92 5.49 -1.19
CA LEU A 185 10.39 4.35 -0.41
C LEU A 185 11.65 4.70 0.40
N LEU A 186 11.51 4.81 1.71
CA LEU A 186 12.62 5.04 2.64
C LEU A 186 13.60 3.87 2.67
N GLY A 187 14.90 4.19 2.72
CA GLY A 187 15.99 3.21 2.83
C GLY A 187 16.14 2.28 1.62
N ARG A 188 15.56 2.63 0.46
CA ARG A 188 15.58 1.77 -0.74
C ARG A 188 17.00 1.45 -1.23
N ASP A 189 17.92 2.40 -1.08
CA ASP A 189 19.29 2.30 -1.57
C ASP A 189 20.23 1.63 -0.54
N ASP A 190 19.83 1.58 0.73
CA ASP A 190 20.64 1.03 1.84
C ASP A 190 20.54 -0.50 1.96
N ALA A 191 19.53 -1.08 1.33
CA ALA A 191 19.26 -2.49 1.36
C ALA A 191 20.44 -3.30 0.78
N ARG A 192 21.01 -4.24 1.55
CA ARG A 192 22.07 -5.14 1.05
C ARG A 192 21.46 -6.30 0.27
N PHE A 193 22.02 -6.65 -0.88
CA PHE A 193 21.60 -7.79 -1.70
C PHE A 193 22.75 -8.78 -1.82
N ARG A 194 22.41 -10.02 -2.21
CA ARG A 194 23.42 -10.97 -2.66
C ARG A 194 24.00 -10.49 -3.99
N SER A 195 25.23 -10.87 -4.27
CA SER A 195 25.86 -10.63 -5.56
C SER A 195 24.96 -11.12 -6.69
N GLY A 196 24.69 -10.26 -7.67
CA GLY A 196 23.83 -10.54 -8.83
C GLY A 196 22.34 -10.29 -8.59
N GLU A 197 21.93 -9.87 -7.39
CA GLU A 197 20.55 -9.47 -7.08
C GLU A 197 20.42 -7.97 -6.81
N GLU A 198 21.47 -7.18 -7.04
CA GLU A 198 21.45 -5.74 -6.84
C GLU A 198 20.35 -5.08 -7.70
N PRO A 199 19.60 -4.12 -7.12
CA PRO A 199 18.57 -3.43 -7.86
C PRO A 199 19.19 -2.54 -8.95
N PRO A 200 18.79 -2.70 -10.21
CA PRO A 200 19.31 -1.89 -11.32
C PRO A 200 18.92 -0.41 -11.22
N TRP A 201 17.94 -0.07 -10.40
CA TRP A 201 17.48 1.29 -10.14
C TRP A 201 18.22 1.99 -8.98
N ARG A 202 19.13 1.30 -8.28
CA ARG A 202 19.81 1.83 -7.10
C ARG A 202 20.55 3.12 -7.43
N GLY A 203 20.30 4.16 -6.65
CA GLY A 203 20.94 5.48 -6.82
C GLY A 203 20.56 6.21 -8.11
N LEU A 204 19.65 5.68 -8.93
CA LEU A 204 19.20 6.32 -10.17
C LEU A 204 17.86 7.06 -10.00
N ILE A 205 17.07 6.67 -9.01
CA ILE A 205 15.77 7.28 -8.73
C ILE A 205 15.96 8.32 -7.64
N GLU A 206 15.48 9.54 -7.87
CA GLU A 206 15.52 10.61 -6.88
C GLU A 206 14.48 10.40 -5.76
N SER A 207 14.87 10.66 -4.52
CA SER A 207 13.97 10.56 -3.37
C SER A 207 13.13 11.83 -3.24
N ARG A 208 11.84 11.68 -2.98
CA ARG A 208 10.96 12.82 -2.66
C ARG A 208 11.11 13.32 -1.23
N TRP A 209 11.71 12.53 -0.35
CA TRP A 209 11.93 12.89 1.05
C TRP A 209 13.29 13.55 1.32
N GLY A 210 14.07 13.84 0.29
CA GLY A 210 15.49 14.23 0.43
C GLY A 210 16.39 13.02 0.64
N ARG A 211 17.71 13.24 0.55
CA ARG A 211 18.76 12.27 0.90
C ARG A 211 19.14 12.42 2.36
#